data_AF-A0A497K0P7-F1
#
_entry.id   AF-A0A497K0P7-F1
#
_cell.length_a   1.000
_cell.length_b   1.000
_cell.length_c   1.000
_cell.angle_alpha   90.00
_cell.angle_beta   90.00
_cell.angle_gamma   90.00
#
_symmetry.space_group_name_H-M   'P 1'
#
loop_
_entity.id
_entity.type
_entity.pdbx_description
1 polymer ?
#
loop_
_entity_poly.entity_id
_entity_poly.type
_entity_poly.pdbx_seq_one_letter_code
_entity_poly.pdbx_strand_id
1 'polypeptide(L)'
;MTQVSTDLVYSKLEEPRVKQMFHLLENDPEVQGCLHMSNVMTVNRLKYNDHGVIHSRITAGSSLEIFDLLTKKVERNTEQSGISTVDARVIVLCGA
;
A
#
# COMPACT_ATOMS: atom_id res chain seq x y z
N MET A 1 -6.46 -7.19 -17.70
CA MET A 1 -5.93 -8.00 -16.58
C MET A 1 -4.89 -7.15 -15.89
N THR A 2 -5.06 -6.85 -14.61
CA THR A 2 -4.10 -6.04 -13.85
C THR A 2 -2.92 -6.92 -13.44
N GLN A 3 -1.69 -6.46 -13.70
CA GLN A 3 -0.48 -7.18 -13.29
C GLN A 3 -0.11 -6.80 -11.85
N VAL A 4 0.15 -7.79 -11.01
CA VAL A 4 0.68 -7.59 -9.67
C VAL A 4 2.18 -7.29 -9.79
N SER A 5 2.57 -6.04 -9.49
CA SER A 5 3.95 -5.57 -9.55
C SER A 5 4.14 -4.38 -8.62
N THR A 6 5.40 -4.00 -8.39
CA THR A 6 5.75 -2.75 -7.68
C THR A 6 5.20 -1.53 -8.38
N ASP A 7 5.00 -1.59 -9.69
CA ASP A 7 4.59 -0.43 -10.49
C ASP A 7 3.10 -0.13 -10.35
N LEU A 8 2.32 -1.14 -9.94
CA LEU A 8 0.89 -1.01 -9.72
C LEU A 8 0.58 0.12 -8.74
N VAL A 9 1.39 0.29 -7.68
CA VAL A 9 1.15 1.35 -6.69
C VAL A 9 1.15 2.73 -7.35
N TYR A 10 2.07 3.03 -8.27
CA TYR A 10 2.15 4.34 -8.93
C TYR A 10 0.93 4.66 -9.77
N SER A 11 0.29 3.64 -10.37
CA SER A 11 -0.97 3.81 -11.10
C SER A 11 -2.16 4.14 -10.18
N LYS A 12 -2.00 4.02 -8.85
CA LYS A 12 -3.05 4.25 -7.84
C LYS A 12 -2.91 5.56 -7.07
N LEU A 13 -1.92 6.39 -7.42
CA LEU A 13 -1.58 7.65 -6.75
C LEU A 13 -2.11 8.90 -7.49
N GLU A 14 -3.24 8.79 -8.18
CA GLU A 14 -3.87 9.94 -8.85
C GLU A 14 -4.35 11.00 -7.84
N GLU A 15 -4.88 10.55 -6.71
CA GLU A 15 -5.37 11.41 -5.64
C GLU A 15 -4.21 12.08 -4.88
N PRO A 16 -4.14 13.43 -4.82
CA PRO A 16 -3.01 14.13 -4.21
C PRO A 16 -2.69 13.72 -2.78
N ARG A 17 -3.72 13.51 -1.94
CA ARG A 17 -3.56 13.10 -0.54
C ARG A 17 -3.01 11.68 -0.40
N VAL A 18 -3.43 10.77 -1.28
CA VAL A 18 -2.94 9.38 -1.30
C VAL A 18 -1.47 9.37 -1.74
N LYS A 19 -1.14 10.13 -2.78
CA LYS A 19 0.25 10.31 -3.24
C LYS A 19 1.14 10.91 -2.17
N GLN A 20 0.66 11.94 -1.47
CA GLN A 20 1.40 12.58 -0.38
C GLN A 20 1.67 11.58 0.76
N MET A 21 0.67 10.79 1.16
CA MET A 21 0.85 9.76 2.19
C MET A 21 1.85 8.69 1.75
N PHE A 22 1.75 8.20 0.52
CA PHE A 22 2.72 7.23 -0.02
C PHE A 22 4.15 7.79 0.03
N HIS A 23 4.34 9.04 -0.42
CA HIS A 23 5.65 9.69 -0.34
C HIS A 23 6.14 9.88 1.10
N LEU A 24 5.25 10.15 2.06
CA LEU A 24 5.62 10.23 3.46
C LEU A 24 6.17 8.88 3.94
N LEU A 25 5.45 7.78 3.71
CA LEU A 25 5.86 6.43 4.13
C LEU A 25 7.15 5.96 3.43
N GLU A 26 7.30 6.27 2.15
CA GLU A 26 8.48 5.91 1.36
C GLU A 26 9.76 6.65 1.80
N ASN A 27 9.62 7.87 2.30
CA ASN A 27 10.77 8.69 2.71
C ASN A 27 10.98 8.72 4.24
N ASP A 28 10.08 8.11 5.00
CA ASP A 28 10.19 8.07 6.46
C ASP A 28 11.30 7.10 6.90
N PRO A 29 12.33 7.56 7.63
CA PRO A 29 13.47 6.72 8.01
C PRO A 29 13.11 5.61 8.99
N GLU A 30 12.07 5.79 9.82
CA GLU A 30 11.60 4.76 10.76
C GLU A 30 10.89 3.64 10.01
N VAL A 31 10.04 3.98 9.04
CA VAL A 31 9.38 3.01 8.16
C VAL A 31 10.42 2.23 7.35
N GLN A 32 11.36 2.94 6.70
CA GLN A 32 12.42 2.29 5.92
C GLN A 32 13.34 1.41 6.79
N GLY A 33 13.64 1.86 8.02
CA GLY A 33 14.38 1.07 9.01
C GLY A 33 13.65 -0.24 9.38
N CYS A 34 12.34 -0.17 9.62
CA CYS A 34 11.51 -1.35 9.89
C CYS A 34 11.48 -2.32 8.71
N LEU A 35 11.27 -1.82 7.48
CA LEU A 35 11.25 -2.65 6.26
C LEU A 35 12.62 -3.30 6.00
N HIS A 36 13.72 -2.57 6.23
CA HIS A 36 15.06 -3.15 6.18
C HIS A 36 15.21 -4.26 7.22
N MET A 37 14.72 -4.04 8.44
CA MET A 37 14.86 -5.01 9.51
C MET A 37 14.10 -6.31 9.23
N SER A 38 12.92 -6.22 8.59
CA SER A 38 12.17 -7.39 8.12
C SER A 38 13.03 -8.30 7.21
N ASN A 39 13.91 -7.71 6.39
CA ASN A 39 14.78 -8.47 5.49
C ASN A 39 16.00 -9.11 6.16
N VAL A 40 16.40 -8.69 7.36
CA VAL A 40 17.59 -9.28 8.00
C VAL A 40 17.38 -10.74 8.37
N MET A 41 16.20 -11.11 8.85
CA MET A 41 15.92 -12.53 9.11
C MET A 41 15.58 -13.27 7.82
N THR A 42 14.63 -12.77 7.03
CA THR A 42 14.07 -13.50 5.88
C THR A 42 15.05 -13.59 4.71
N VAL A 43 15.71 -12.50 4.35
CA VAL A 43 16.62 -12.47 3.19
C VAL A 43 18.04 -12.84 3.62
N ASN A 44 18.61 -12.13 4.60
CA ASN A 44 20.04 -12.29 4.88
C ASN A 44 20.36 -13.67 5.50
N ARG A 45 19.51 -14.15 6.42
CA ARG A 45 19.72 -15.42 7.12
C ARG A 45 19.03 -16.61 6.46
N LEU A 46 17.74 -16.49 6.13
CA LEU A 46 16.95 -17.59 5.59
C LEU A 46 17.00 -17.72 4.06
N LYS A 47 17.55 -16.73 3.35
CA LYS A 47 17.65 -16.71 1.88
C LYS A 47 16.29 -16.77 1.16
N TYR A 48 15.24 -16.26 1.80
CA TYR A 48 13.96 -16.02 1.16
C TYR A 48 13.96 -14.72 0.34
N ASN A 49 12.87 -14.49 -0.39
CA ASN A 49 12.65 -13.25 -1.13
C ASN A 49 12.42 -12.05 -0.19
N ASP A 50 12.36 -10.85 -0.77
CA ASP A 50 12.09 -9.61 -0.04
C ASP A 50 10.85 -9.75 0.84
N HIS A 51 10.90 -9.19 2.04
CA HIS A 51 9.76 -8.99 2.93
C HIS A 51 9.78 -7.54 3.46
N GLY A 52 10.37 -6.64 2.68
CA GLY A 52 10.57 -5.23 2.98
C GLY A 52 9.92 -4.37 1.89
N VAL A 53 10.71 -3.49 1.28
CA VAL A 53 10.22 -2.41 0.40
C VAL A 53 9.55 -2.94 -0.88
N ILE A 54 9.99 -4.06 -1.43
CA ILE A 54 9.38 -4.59 -2.66
C ILE A 54 7.98 -5.11 -2.34
N HIS A 55 7.86 -5.91 -1.28
CA HIS A 55 6.57 -6.45 -0.88
C HIS A 55 5.63 -5.39 -0.34
N SER A 56 6.10 -4.39 0.41
CA SER A 56 5.23 -3.29 0.87
C SER A 56 4.58 -2.54 -0.30
N ARG A 57 5.35 -2.23 -1.36
CA ARG A 57 4.82 -1.57 -2.56
C ARG A 57 3.83 -2.46 -3.32
N ILE A 58 4.12 -3.75 -3.45
CA ILE A 58 3.20 -4.71 -4.08
C ILE A 58 1.89 -4.80 -3.30
N THR A 59 1.95 -4.93 -1.97
CA THR A 59 0.78 -4.99 -1.10
C THR A 59 -0.01 -3.70 -1.18
N ALA A 60 0.62 -2.53 -1.07
CA ALA A 60 -0.03 -1.23 -1.20
C ALA A 60 -0.77 -1.07 -2.54
N GLY A 61 -0.09 -1.35 -3.67
CA GLY A 61 -0.71 -1.28 -5.00
C GLY A 61 -1.86 -2.25 -5.17
N SER A 62 -1.69 -3.49 -4.69
CA SER A 62 -2.72 -4.53 -4.77
C SER A 62 -3.94 -4.21 -3.89
N SER A 63 -3.72 -3.70 -2.68
CA SER A 63 -4.78 -3.28 -1.76
C SER A 63 -5.61 -2.14 -2.35
N LEU A 64 -4.98 -1.16 -2.99
CA LEU A 64 -5.68 -0.08 -3.68
C LEU A 64 -6.44 -0.56 -4.93
N GLU A 65 -5.89 -1.51 -5.69
CA GLU A 65 -6.62 -2.15 -6.80
C GLU A 65 -7.84 -2.94 -6.30
N ILE A 66 -7.69 -3.71 -5.22
CA ILE A 66 -8.81 -4.44 -4.59
C ILE A 66 -9.88 -3.45 -4.11
N PHE A 67 -9.48 -2.35 -3.49
CA PHE A 67 -10.39 -1.28 -3.08
C PHE A 67 -11.19 -0.72 -4.27
N ASP A 68 -10.54 -0.45 -5.40
CA ASP A 68 -11.21 0.03 -6.62
C ASP A 68 -12.19 -1.00 -7.18
N LEU A 69 -11.83 -2.28 -7.17
CA LEU A 69 -12.67 -3.37 -7.66
C LEU A 69 -13.90 -3.59 -6.77
N LEU A 70 -13.73 -3.51 -5.44
CA LEU A 70 -14.81 -3.68 -4.48
C LEU A 70 -15.76 -2.48 -4.46
N THR A 71 -15.23 -1.24 -4.53
CA THR A 71 -16.05 -0.02 -4.53
C THR A 71 -17.00 0.05 -5.73
N LYS A 72 -16.69 -0.66 -6.83
CA LYS A 72 -17.59 -0.80 -7.98
C LYS A 72 -18.78 -1.73 -7.74
N LYS A 73 -18.77 -2.53 -6.68
CA LYS A 73 -19.72 -3.63 -6.45
C LYS A 73 -20.40 -3.58 -5.08
N VAL A 74 -19.75 -2.98 -4.09
CA VAL A 74 -20.17 -3.00 -2.68
C VAL A 74 -19.99 -1.62 -2.09
N GLU A 75 -21.01 -1.16 -1.36
CA GLU A 75 -20.94 0.07 -0.57
C GLU A 75 -19.99 -0.11 0.62
N ARG A 76 -19.13 0.87 0.88
CA ARG A 76 -18.13 0.78 1.94
C ARG A 76 -18.75 1.22 3.27
N ASN A 77 -18.44 0.53 4.36
CA ASN A 77 -18.81 0.97 5.71
C ASN A 77 -18.25 2.37 6.08
N THR A 78 -17.13 2.77 5.47
CA THR A 78 -16.55 4.11 5.62
C THR A 78 -17.52 5.20 5.17
N GLU A 79 -18.32 4.94 4.13
CA GLU A 79 -19.34 5.87 3.64
C GLU A 79 -20.46 6.09 4.66
N GLN A 80 -20.92 5.02 5.31
CA GLN A 80 -21.91 5.09 6.41
C GLN A 80 -21.39 5.88 7.62
N SER A 81 -20.07 5.98 7.76
CA SER A 81 -19.40 6.75 8.81
C SER A 81 -19.06 8.19 8.37
N GLY A 82 -19.49 8.62 7.18
CA GLY A 82 -19.20 9.95 6.62
C GLY A 82 -17.75 10.15 6.17
N ILE A 83 -16.97 9.07 6.02
CA ILE A 83 -15.57 9.13 5.59
C ILE A 83 -15.50 9.19 4.07
N SER A 84 -14.75 10.16 3.55
CA SER A 84 -14.60 10.34 2.11
C SER A 84 -13.89 9.14 1.45
N THR A 85 -14.13 8.94 0.16
CA THR A 85 -13.43 7.91 -0.63
C THR A 85 -11.92 8.10 -0.59
N VAL A 86 -11.44 9.34 -0.61
CA VAL A 86 -10.00 9.66 -0.54
C VAL A 86 -9.42 9.24 0.81
N ASP A 87 -10.10 9.53 1.91
CA ASP A 87 -9.67 9.10 3.25
C ASP A 87 -9.68 7.57 3.37
N ALA A 88 -10.69 6.90 2.82
CA ALA A 88 -10.74 5.45 2.77
C ALA A 88 -9.56 4.84 1.99
N ARG A 89 -9.15 5.46 0.87
CA ARG A 89 -7.93 5.05 0.14
C ARG A 89 -6.67 5.24 0.97
N VAL A 90 -6.57 6.34 1.74
CA VAL A 90 -5.45 6.57 2.65
C VAL A 90 -5.40 5.49 3.74
N ILE A 91 -6.55 5.13 4.33
CA ILE A 91 -6.63 4.04 5.32
C ILE A 91 -6.14 2.72 4.71
N VAL A 92 -6.60 2.39 3.50
CA VAL A 92 -6.17 1.18 2.78
C VAL A 92 -4.67 1.20 2.51
N LEU A 93 -4.13 2.33 2.06
CA LEU A 93 -2.70 2.49 1.81
C LEU A 93 -1.87 2.29 3.09
N CYS A 94 -2.29 2.86 4.22
CA CYS A 94 -1.57 2.77 5.49
C CYS A 94 -1.70 1.39 6.16
N GLY A 95 -2.75 0.63 5.86
CA GLY A 95 -2.96 -0.72 6.40
C GLY A 95 -2.33 -1.84 5.57
N ALA A 96 -1.76 -1.51 4.40
CA ALA A 96 -1.14 -2.44 3.47
C ALA A 96 0.36 -2.62 3.75
#